data_AF-A0A516GW56-F1
#
_entry.id   AF-A0A516GW56-F1
#
_cell.length_a   1.000
_cell.length_b   1.000
_cell.length_c   1.000
_cell.angle_alpha   90.00
_cell.angle_beta   90.00
_cell.angle_gamma   90.00
#
_symmetry.space_group_name_H-M   'P 1'
#
loop_
_entity.id
_entity.type
_entity.pdbx_description
1 polymer ?
#
loop_
_entity_poly.entity_id
_entity_poly.type
_entity_poly.pdbx_seq_one_letter_code
_entity_poly.pdbx_strand_id
1 'polypeptide(L)'
;MCVLTLFTIMIVLEKYKTHALESGIIIALIIITMWLGYKYLDVHLNEYTYEEFLVVIWVPIGAVLCYFLNIYGALGGVLSTALTGTVASFLPVLNTKSEYLKKLPPAIYCGSFIGMSSVEIAPSISFVIVAGILSGVFLLVSKSIFLGIGGKLGMVAFGGVLMVSFVYWCYIWLGL
;
A
#
# COMPACT_ATOMS: atom_id res chain seq x y z
N MET A 1 -6.32 6.31 -11.48
CA MET A 1 -5.29 7.18 -12.08
C MET A 1 -5.53 8.67 -11.80
N CYS A 2 -6.72 9.22 -12.08
CA CYS A 2 -7.04 10.64 -11.84
C CYS A 2 -6.85 11.10 -10.37
N VAL A 3 -7.18 10.26 -9.39
CA VAL A 3 -7.00 10.59 -7.96
C VAL A 3 -5.52 10.69 -7.59
N LEU A 4 -4.68 9.77 -8.10
CA LEU A 4 -3.24 9.76 -7.82
C LEU A 4 -2.56 10.97 -8.44
N THR A 5 -2.94 11.33 -9.68
CA THR A 5 -2.42 12.52 -10.36
C THR A 5 -2.82 13.81 -9.64
N LEU A 6 -4.06 13.89 -9.13
CA LEU A 6 -4.51 15.05 -8.35
C LEU A 6 -3.73 15.18 -7.02
N PHE A 7 -3.46 14.05 -6.36
CA PHE A 7 -2.69 14.04 -5.10
C PHE A 7 -1.24 14.50 -5.31
N THR A 8 -0.59 14.00 -6.36
CA THR A 8 0.77 14.45 -6.73
C THR A 8 0.80 15.94 -7.06
N ILE A 9 -0.22 16.44 -7.78
CA ILE A 9 -0.34 17.87 -8.09
C ILE A 9 -0.51 18.71 -6.80
N MET A 10 -1.34 18.27 -5.86
CA MET A 10 -1.51 18.97 -4.57
C MET A 10 -0.21 19.04 -3.75
N ILE A 11 0.53 17.92 -3.64
CA ILE A 11 1.81 17.88 -2.92
C ILE A 11 2.84 18.84 -3.54
N VAL A 12 2.86 18.93 -4.88
CA VAL A 12 3.76 19.84 -5.61
C VAL A 12 3.37 21.31 -5.37
N LEU A 13 2.07 21.62 -5.37
CA LEU A 13 1.56 22.96 -5.12
C LEU A 13 1.80 23.44 -3.69
N GLU A 14 1.81 22.53 -2.71
CA GLU A 14 1.93 22.88 -1.29
C GLU A 14 3.40 23.06 -0.84
N LYS A 15 4.38 22.38 -1.44
CA LYS A 15 5.73 22.27 -0.84
C LYS A 15 6.90 22.92 -1.59
N TYR A 16 6.77 23.32 -2.86
CA TYR A 16 7.95 23.70 -3.68
C TYR A 16 7.80 25.04 -4.42
N LYS A 17 8.04 26.16 -3.72
CA LYS A 17 8.17 27.48 -4.36
C LYS A 17 9.60 27.81 -4.86
N THR A 18 10.63 27.01 -4.54
CA THR A 18 12.04 27.42 -4.76
C THR A 18 12.91 26.43 -5.56
N HIS A 19 12.47 25.17 -5.79
CA HIS A 19 13.18 24.17 -6.63
C HIS A 19 12.23 23.47 -7.64
N ALA A 20 11.46 24.26 -8.39
CA ALA A 20 10.44 23.76 -9.32
C ALA A 20 11.00 22.97 -10.53
N LEU A 21 12.22 23.30 -10.98
CA LEU A 21 12.84 22.64 -12.15
C LEU A 21 13.38 21.24 -11.83
N GLU A 22 14.07 21.07 -10.69
CA GLU A 22 14.64 19.76 -10.29
C GLU A 22 13.54 18.75 -9.94
N SER A 23 12.50 19.20 -9.25
CA SER A 23 11.31 18.37 -8.97
C SER A 23 10.56 17.98 -10.25
N GLY A 24 10.47 18.89 -11.23
CA GLY A 24 9.87 18.60 -12.54
C GLY A 24 10.60 17.50 -13.33
N ILE A 25 11.94 17.49 -13.31
CA ILE A 25 12.75 16.46 -14.01
C ILE A 25 12.54 15.07 -13.39
N ILE A 26 12.52 14.99 -12.06
CA ILE A 26 12.29 13.72 -11.34
C ILE A 26 10.89 13.18 -11.66
N ILE A 27 9.87 14.05 -11.66
CA ILE A 27 8.49 13.66 -11.99
C ILE A 27 8.40 13.16 -13.44
N ALA A 28 9.04 13.84 -14.39
CA ALA A 28 9.06 13.41 -15.80
C ALA A 28 9.73 12.04 -15.99
N LEU A 29 10.84 11.77 -15.29
CA LEU A 29 11.50 10.47 -15.28
C LEU A 29 10.61 9.35 -14.70
N ILE A 30 9.88 9.64 -13.61
CA ILE A 30 8.92 8.70 -13.02
C ILE A 30 7.78 8.39 -14.00
N ILE A 31 7.25 9.40 -14.69
CA ILE A 31 6.19 9.22 -15.69
C ILE A 31 6.69 8.38 -16.88
N ILE A 32 7.90 8.65 -17.38
CA ILE A 32 8.49 7.89 -18.50
C ILE A 32 8.74 6.44 -18.12
N THR A 33 9.27 6.18 -16.93
CA THR A 33 9.50 4.81 -16.44
C THR A 33 8.20 4.05 -16.19
N MET A 34 7.16 4.70 -15.65
CA MET A 34 5.83 4.09 -15.53
C MET A 34 5.19 3.82 -16.90
N TRP A 35 5.37 4.71 -17.88
CA TRP A 35 4.84 4.52 -19.23
C TRP A 35 5.54 3.37 -19.96
N LEU A 36 6.88 3.28 -19.86
CA LEU A 36 7.65 2.14 -20.36
C LEU A 36 7.25 0.85 -19.64
N GLY A 37 7.11 0.88 -18.32
CA GLY A 37 6.64 -0.24 -17.52
C GLY A 37 5.27 -0.74 -17.98
N TYR A 38 4.32 0.15 -18.25
CA TYR A 38 3.00 -0.22 -18.76
C TYR A 38 3.03 -0.86 -20.16
N LYS A 39 4.03 -0.50 -20.98
CA LYS A 39 4.19 -1.03 -22.34
C LYS A 39 4.94 -2.36 -22.39
N TYR A 40 5.92 -2.56 -21.51
CA TYR A 40 6.78 -3.76 -21.47
C TYR A 40 6.29 -4.82 -20.49
N LEU A 41 5.56 -4.42 -19.44
CA LEU A 41 4.91 -5.34 -18.55
C LEU A 41 3.59 -5.73 -19.21
N ASP A 42 3.64 -6.82 -19.97
CA ASP A 42 2.45 -7.49 -20.47
C ASP A 42 1.67 -7.95 -19.24
N VAL A 43 0.75 -7.11 -18.75
CA VAL A 43 -0.19 -7.44 -17.67
C VAL A 43 -1.26 -8.36 -18.24
N HIS A 44 -0.84 -9.42 -18.94
CA HIS A 44 -1.55 -10.68 -18.93
C HIS A 44 -1.42 -11.24 -17.52
N LEU A 45 -2.11 -10.58 -16.58
CA LEU A 45 -2.59 -11.21 -15.35
C LEU A 45 -3.49 -12.33 -15.84
N ASN A 46 -2.88 -13.49 -16.10
CA ASN A 46 -3.56 -14.76 -16.11
C ASN A 46 -4.55 -14.73 -14.95
N GLU A 47 -5.77 -15.17 -15.19
CA GLU A 47 -6.91 -15.14 -14.28
C GLU A 47 -6.61 -15.75 -12.91
N TYR A 48 -5.82 -15.07 -12.07
CA TYR A 48 -5.50 -15.44 -10.68
C TYR A 48 -6.65 -15.00 -9.80
N THR A 49 -7.76 -15.63 -10.14
CA THR A 49 -9.01 -15.88 -9.47
C THR A 49 -8.74 -16.22 -8.00
N TYR A 50 -8.87 -15.16 -7.20
CA TYR A 50 -9.25 -15.13 -5.79
C TYR A 50 -8.23 -15.60 -4.75
N GLU A 51 -7.84 -14.64 -3.91
CA GLU A 51 -7.15 -14.87 -2.64
C GLU A 51 -8.02 -15.71 -1.69
N GLU A 52 -7.58 -16.91 -1.33
CA GLU A 52 -8.16 -17.65 -0.22
C GLU A 52 -8.25 -16.76 1.02
N PHE A 53 -9.23 -16.98 1.90
CA PHE A 53 -9.36 -16.26 3.17
C PHE A 53 -8.02 -16.26 3.97
N LEU A 54 -7.21 -17.30 3.77
CA LEU A 54 -5.85 -17.45 4.31
C LEU A 54 -4.83 -16.41 3.83
N VAL A 55 -4.96 -15.86 2.61
CA VAL A 55 -4.00 -14.88 2.08
C VAL A 55 -4.25 -13.49 2.70
N VAL A 56 -5.52 -13.16 2.96
CA VAL A 56 -5.92 -11.88 3.58
C VAL A 56 -5.34 -11.72 4.99
N ILE A 57 -5.11 -12.82 5.70
CA ILE A 57 -4.47 -12.82 7.03
C ILE A 57 -3.04 -12.25 6.98
N TRP A 58 -2.38 -12.26 5.82
CA TRP A 58 -1.05 -11.70 5.67
C TRP A 58 -1.03 -10.17 5.53
N VAL A 59 -2.17 -9.53 5.27
CA VAL A 59 -2.28 -8.06 5.22
C VAL A 59 -1.88 -7.41 6.56
N PRO A 60 -2.48 -7.77 7.72
CA PRO A 60 -2.07 -7.20 9.00
C PRO A 60 -0.62 -7.55 9.36
N ILE A 61 -0.13 -8.73 8.96
CA ILE A 61 1.27 -9.13 9.18
C ILE A 61 2.23 -8.19 8.42
N GLY A 62 1.94 -7.94 7.13
CA GLY A 62 2.71 -6.99 6.33
C GLY A 62 2.65 -5.55 6.86
N ALA A 63 1.50 -5.14 7.40
CA ALA A 63 1.32 -3.84 8.03
C ALA A 63 2.17 -3.68 9.29
N VAL A 64 2.15 -4.69 10.16
CA VAL A 64 2.97 -4.71 11.39
C VAL A 64 4.45 -4.71 11.05
N LEU A 65 4.89 -5.56 10.13
CA LEU A 65 6.30 -5.59 9.68
C LEU A 65 6.75 -4.24 9.17
N CYS A 66 5.99 -3.62 8.25
CA CYS A 66 6.35 -2.31 7.71
C CYS A 66 6.34 -1.22 8.79
N TYR A 67 5.41 -1.27 9.74
CA TYR A 67 5.37 -0.34 10.86
C TYR A 67 6.59 -0.49 11.76
N PHE A 68 7.02 -1.72 12.05
CA PHE A 68 8.25 -1.97 12.82
C PHE A 68 9.48 -1.40 12.10
N LEU A 69 9.62 -1.62 10.79
CA LEU A 69 10.71 -1.03 10.01
C LEU A 69 10.66 0.51 10.00
N ASN A 70 9.45 1.08 9.90
CA ASN A 70 9.25 2.52 9.87
C ASN A 70 9.63 3.19 11.19
N ILE A 71 9.14 2.66 12.31
CA ILE A 71 9.35 3.24 13.65
C ILE A 71 10.75 2.95 14.19
N TYR A 72 11.16 1.68 14.20
CA TYR A 72 12.42 1.27 14.84
C TYR A 72 13.61 1.39 13.91
N GLY A 73 13.41 1.24 12.61
CA GLY A 73 14.47 1.35 11.62
C GLY A 73 14.74 2.77 11.15
N ALA A 74 13.89 3.75 11.52
CA ALA A 74 14.00 5.17 11.13
C ALA A 74 14.18 5.39 9.61
N LEU A 75 13.79 4.41 8.78
CA LEU A 75 13.95 4.45 7.31
C LEU A 75 12.89 5.33 6.64
N GLY A 76 11.86 5.75 7.39
CA GLY A 76 10.69 6.45 6.86
C GLY A 76 9.73 5.50 6.13
N GLY A 77 8.50 5.98 5.90
CA GLY A 77 7.41 5.13 5.39
C GLY A 77 7.67 4.56 4.00
N VAL A 78 8.30 5.35 3.12
CA VAL A 78 8.54 4.97 1.72
C VAL A 78 9.58 3.85 1.61
N LEU A 79 10.73 3.99 2.28
CA LEU A 79 11.77 2.96 2.25
C LEU A 79 11.33 1.68 2.97
N SER A 80 10.59 1.82 4.08
CA SER A 80 10.05 0.66 4.82
C SER A 80 9.07 -0.15 3.97
N THR A 81 8.21 0.52 3.21
CA THR A 81 7.29 -0.12 2.25
C THR A 81 8.05 -0.81 1.13
N ALA A 82 9.04 -0.12 0.55
CA ALA A 82 9.87 -0.68 -0.51
C ALA A 82 10.58 -1.95 -0.05
N LEU A 83 11.24 -1.92 1.11
CA LEU A 83 11.91 -3.08 1.69
C LEU A 83 10.93 -4.23 1.96
N THR A 84 9.79 -3.93 2.59
CA THR A 84 8.78 -4.95 2.90
C THR A 84 8.24 -5.59 1.62
N GLY A 85 7.97 -4.79 0.58
CA GLY A 85 7.55 -5.26 -0.74
C GLY A 85 8.61 -6.08 -1.47
N THR A 86 9.87 -5.66 -1.40
CA THR A 86 11.00 -6.40 -1.98
C THR A 86 11.16 -7.76 -1.31
N VAL A 87 11.16 -7.81 0.03
CA VAL A 87 11.22 -9.07 0.78
C VAL A 87 10.02 -9.96 0.45
N ALA A 88 8.82 -9.39 0.37
CA ALA A 88 7.63 -10.12 -0.03
C ALA A 88 7.73 -10.71 -1.45
N SER A 89 8.39 -10.02 -2.37
CA SER A 89 8.61 -10.50 -3.75
C SER A 89 9.54 -11.71 -3.82
N PHE A 90 10.37 -11.95 -2.80
CA PHE A 90 11.23 -13.14 -2.72
C PHE A 90 10.54 -14.37 -2.10
N LEU A 91 9.40 -14.22 -1.41
CA LEU A 91 8.64 -15.37 -0.87
C LEU A 91 8.29 -16.46 -1.92
N PRO A 92 7.86 -16.12 -3.14
CA PRO A 92 7.56 -17.10 -4.19
C PRO A 92 8.78 -17.90 -4.65
N VAL A 93 9.98 -17.31 -4.55
CA VAL A 93 11.25 -17.92 -5.00
C VAL A 93 11.68 -19.05 -4.07
N LEU A 94 11.33 -18.96 -2.78
CA LEU A 94 11.70 -19.96 -1.77
C LEU A 94 11.04 -21.32 -2.04
N ASN A 95 9.85 -21.35 -2.66
CA ASN A 95 9.18 -22.60 -3.03
C ASN A 95 8.23 -22.43 -4.23
N THR A 96 8.82 -22.42 -5.43
CA THR A 96 8.19 -22.25 -6.74
C THR A 96 6.99 -23.16 -7.04
N LYS A 97 6.88 -24.32 -6.36
CA LYS A 97 5.81 -25.31 -6.59
C LYS A 97 4.51 -25.00 -5.86
N SER A 98 4.50 -24.10 -4.87
CA SER A 98 3.28 -23.77 -4.12
C SER A 98 2.54 -22.59 -4.76
N GLU A 99 1.32 -22.83 -5.25
CA GLU A 99 0.43 -21.77 -5.73
C GLU A 99 0.11 -20.73 -4.65
N TYR A 100 0.10 -21.14 -3.38
CA TYR A 100 -0.22 -20.25 -2.25
C TYR A 100 0.85 -19.17 -2.06
N LEU A 101 2.13 -19.52 -2.15
CA LEU A 101 3.22 -18.57 -1.92
C LEU A 101 3.34 -17.50 -3.00
N LYS A 102 2.92 -17.81 -4.23
CA LYS A 102 2.83 -16.82 -5.32
C LYS A 102 1.75 -15.77 -5.08
N LYS A 103 0.77 -16.05 -4.21
CA LYS A 103 -0.38 -15.17 -3.91
C LYS A 103 -0.13 -14.24 -2.71
N LEU A 104 0.91 -14.48 -1.93
CA LEU A 104 1.26 -13.68 -0.74
C LEU A 104 1.79 -12.26 -1.02
N PRO A 105 2.62 -12.02 -2.05
CA PRO A 105 3.27 -10.72 -2.21
C PRO A 105 2.29 -9.54 -2.33
N PRO A 106 1.20 -9.63 -3.11
CA PRO A 106 0.21 -8.55 -3.19
C PRO A 106 -0.46 -8.21 -1.86
N ALA A 107 -0.81 -9.21 -1.05
CA ALA A 107 -1.45 -9.02 0.25
C ALA A 107 -0.49 -8.40 1.28
N ILE A 108 0.75 -8.90 1.35
CA ILE A 108 1.79 -8.31 2.21
C ILE A 108 2.09 -6.88 1.79
N TYR A 109 2.17 -6.61 0.48
CA TYR A 109 2.40 -5.28 -0.05
C TYR A 109 1.24 -4.32 0.23
N CYS A 110 -0.02 -4.79 0.15
CA CYS A 110 -1.18 -4.04 0.60
C CYS A 110 -1.06 -3.64 2.08
N GLY A 111 -0.67 -4.59 2.93
CA GLY A 111 -0.39 -4.33 4.34
C GLY A 111 0.69 -3.29 4.57
N SER A 112 1.78 -3.32 3.78
CA SER A 112 2.89 -2.38 3.94
C SER A 112 2.47 -0.90 3.74
N PHE A 113 1.48 -0.63 2.88
CA PHE A 113 0.90 0.73 2.74
C PHE A 113 0.21 1.24 4.01
N ILE A 114 -0.32 0.34 4.83
CA ILE A 114 -0.96 0.68 6.11
C ILE A 114 0.15 1.03 7.11
N GLY A 115 1.21 0.21 7.17
CA GLY A 115 2.33 0.39 8.09
C GLY A 115 3.23 1.59 7.81
N MET A 116 3.22 2.14 6.59
CA MET A 116 3.91 3.40 6.27
C MET A 116 3.18 4.67 6.70
N SER A 117 1.96 4.55 7.23
CA SER A 117 1.19 5.70 7.71
C SER A 117 1.98 6.46 8.78
N SER A 118 1.83 7.78 8.80
CA SER A 118 2.48 8.63 9.80
C SER A 118 2.01 8.24 11.21
N VAL A 119 2.90 8.37 12.18
CA VAL A 119 2.62 8.11 13.61
C VAL A 119 1.53 9.05 14.13
N GLU A 120 1.36 10.22 13.52
CA GLU A 120 0.27 11.16 13.84
C GLU A 120 -1.12 10.59 13.51
N ILE A 121 -1.20 9.73 12.49
CA ILE A 121 -2.46 9.15 11.98
C ILE A 121 -2.66 7.74 12.55
N ALA A 122 -1.58 6.97 12.68
CA ALA A 122 -1.56 5.62 13.22
C ALA A 122 -0.58 5.54 14.42
N PRO A 123 -0.97 6.11 15.59
CA PRO A 123 -0.06 6.25 16.73
C PRO A 123 0.24 4.92 17.44
N SER A 124 -0.61 3.90 17.28
CA SER A 124 -0.48 2.62 17.98
C SER A 124 -0.40 1.44 17.02
N ILE A 125 0.36 0.42 17.44
CA ILE A 125 0.39 -0.87 16.76
C ILE A 125 -1.03 -1.48 16.65
N SER A 126 -1.87 -1.26 17.66
CA SER A 126 -3.27 -1.71 17.68
C SER A 126 -4.09 -1.06 16.55
N PHE A 127 -3.88 0.24 16.30
CA PHE A 127 -4.52 0.93 15.17
C PHE A 127 -4.10 0.30 13.84
N VAL A 128 -2.80 0.03 13.65
CA VAL A 128 -2.26 -0.58 12.44
C VAL A 128 -2.83 -1.99 12.22
N ILE A 129 -2.96 -2.77 13.28
CA ILE A 129 -3.55 -4.13 13.21
C ILE A 129 -5.03 -4.05 12.81
N VAL A 130 -5.82 -3.17 13.44
CA VAL A 130 -7.25 -3.00 13.13
C VAL A 130 -7.44 -2.50 11.70
N ALA A 131 -6.64 -1.52 11.27
CA ALA A 131 -6.64 -1.04 9.89
C ALA A 131 -6.23 -2.15 8.91
N GLY A 132 -5.22 -2.96 9.25
CA GLY A 132 -4.79 -4.13 8.50
C GLY A 132 -5.90 -5.17 8.30
N ILE A 133 -6.62 -5.49 9.37
CA ILE A 133 -7.77 -6.43 9.31
C ILE A 133 -8.87 -5.85 8.42
N LEU A 134 -9.24 -4.58 8.63
CA LEU A 134 -10.30 -3.93 7.87
C LEU A 134 -9.95 -3.81 6.38
N SER A 135 -8.73 -3.40 6.06
CA SER A 135 -8.21 -3.39 4.69
C SER A 135 -8.17 -4.79 4.09
N GLY A 136 -7.87 -5.82 4.86
CA GLY A 136 -7.96 -7.20 4.40
C GLY A 136 -9.38 -7.59 3.99
N VAL A 137 -10.38 -7.22 4.79
CA VAL A 137 -11.80 -7.41 4.43
C VAL A 137 -12.15 -6.63 3.16
N PHE A 138 -11.73 -5.36 3.06
CA PHE A 138 -11.92 -4.56 1.85
C PHE A 138 -11.22 -5.15 0.62
N LEU A 139 -10.07 -5.80 0.79
CA LEU A 139 -9.34 -6.47 -0.27
C LEU A 139 -10.16 -7.64 -0.82
N LEU A 140 -10.81 -8.40 0.06
CA LEU A 140 -11.68 -9.50 -0.28
C LEU A 140 -12.94 -9.03 -1.03
N VAL A 141 -13.56 -7.91 -0.60
CA VAL A 141 -14.72 -7.31 -1.29
C VAL A 141 -14.31 -6.71 -2.65
N SER A 142 -13.15 -6.07 -2.73
CA SER A 142 -12.66 -5.41 -3.95
C SER A 142 -12.28 -6.38 -5.06
N LYS A 143 -12.33 -7.70 -4.83
CA LYS A 143 -12.03 -8.75 -5.82
C LYS A 143 -12.78 -8.55 -7.14
N SER A 144 -14.07 -8.25 -7.09
CA SER A 144 -14.94 -8.21 -8.28
C SER A 144 -14.94 -6.87 -9.03
N ILE A 145 -14.53 -5.77 -8.37
CA ILE A 145 -14.78 -4.41 -8.87
C ILE A 145 -13.57 -3.83 -9.63
N PHE A 146 -12.35 -4.30 -9.32
CA PHE A 146 -11.11 -3.69 -9.80
C PHE A 146 -10.18 -4.69 -10.52
N LEU A 147 -10.71 -5.46 -11.46
CA LEU A 147 -9.89 -6.33 -12.33
C LEU A 147 -9.09 -5.46 -13.30
N GLY A 148 -7.76 -5.65 -13.35
CA GLY A 148 -6.86 -4.97 -14.31
C GLY A 148 -6.54 -3.51 -14.02
N ILE A 149 -7.02 -2.93 -12.91
CA ILE A 149 -6.78 -1.51 -12.58
C ILE A 149 -5.55 -1.37 -11.66
N GLY A 150 -4.49 -0.74 -12.18
CA GLY A 150 -3.32 -0.37 -11.39
C GLY A 150 -3.68 0.58 -10.25
N GLY A 151 -3.15 0.32 -9.04
CA GLY A 151 -3.39 1.13 -7.84
C GLY A 151 -4.44 0.59 -6.85
N LYS A 152 -5.03 -0.58 -7.12
CA LYS A 152 -6.05 -1.21 -6.24
C LYS A 152 -5.58 -1.42 -4.79
N LEU A 153 -4.38 -1.98 -4.60
CA LEU A 153 -3.85 -2.34 -3.28
C LEU A 153 -3.72 -1.11 -2.36
N GLY A 154 -3.22 0.00 -2.92
CA GLY A 154 -3.09 1.25 -2.18
C GLY A 154 -4.44 1.89 -1.83
N MET A 155 -5.42 1.81 -2.74
CA MET A 155 -6.78 2.33 -2.48
C MET A 155 -7.48 1.57 -1.35
N VAL A 156 -7.32 0.24 -1.31
CA VAL A 156 -7.86 -0.62 -0.25
C VAL A 156 -7.18 -0.34 1.10
N ALA A 157 -5.86 -0.18 1.10
CA ALA A 157 -5.11 0.21 2.30
C ALA A 157 -5.58 1.58 2.82
N PHE A 158 -5.66 2.57 1.92
CA PHE A 158 -6.11 3.92 2.25
C PHE A 158 -7.55 3.93 2.80
N GLY A 159 -8.48 3.21 2.17
CA GLY A 159 -9.87 3.12 2.64
C GLY A 159 -9.99 2.51 4.03
N GLY A 160 -9.20 1.47 4.33
CA GLY A 160 -9.18 0.88 5.67
C GLY A 160 -8.60 1.82 6.72
N VAL A 161 -7.45 2.45 6.45
CA VAL A 161 -6.86 3.45 7.35
C VAL A 161 -7.83 4.60 7.61
N LEU A 162 -8.45 5.16 6.56
CA LEU A 162 -9.42 6.25 6.70
C LEU A 162 -10.61 5.87 7.59
N MET A 163 -11.16 4.67 7.43
CA MET A 163 -12.26 4.22 8.27
C MET A 163 -11.86 4.13 9.74
N VAL A 164 -10.68 3.55 10.04
CA VAL A 164 -10.21 3.45 11.43
C VAL A 164 -9.86 4.83 11.98
N SER A 165 -9.25 5.71 11.18
CA SER A 165 -8.99 7.11 11.56
C SER A 165 -10.29 7.85 11.88
N PHE A 166 -11.34 7.65 11.08
CA PHE A 166 -12.65 8.28 11.31
C PHE A 166 -13.27 7.79 12.63
N VAL A 167 -13.23 6.48 12.90
CA VAL A 167 -13.71 5.91 14.16
C VAL A 167 -12.91 6.45 15.35
N TYR A 168 -11.58 6.52 15.22
CA TYR A 168 -10.71 7.06 16.26
C TYR A 168 -10.97 8.54 16.52
N TRP A 169 -11.23 9.32 15.47
CA TRP A 169 -11.62 10.72 15.60
C TRP A 169 -12.96 10.88 16.30
N CYS A 170 -13.97 10.07 15.96
CA CYS A 170 -15.26 10.06 16.67
C CYS A 170 -15.10 9.67 18.14
N TYR A 171 -14.22 8.72 18.47
CA TYR A 171 -13.94 8.30 19.85
C TYR A 171 -13.39 9.47 20.68
N ILE A 172 -12.36 10.15 20.17
CA ILE A 172 -11.78 11.35 20.81
C ILE A 172 -12.83 12.46 20.95
N TRP A 173 -13.63 12.69 19.91
CA TRP A 173 -14.64 13.75 19.92
C TRP A 173 -15.77 13.48 20.93
N LEU A 174 -16.11 12.21 21.15
CA LEU A 174 -17.09 11.78 22.16
C LEU A 174 -16.53 11.80 23.60
N GLY A 175 -15.23 12.04 23.78
CA GLY A 175 -14.59 12.14 25.10
C GLY A 175 -14.52 10.83 25.88
N LEU A 176 -14.66 9.69 25.20
CA LEU A 176 -14.33 8.35 25.72
C LEU A 176 -12.82 8.10 25.60
#